data_AF-C5TD99-F1
#
_entry.id   AF-C5TD99-F1
#
_cell.length_a   1.000
_cell.length_b   1.000
_cell.length_c   1.000
_cell.angle_alpha   90.00
_cell.angle_beta   90.00
_cell.angle_gamma   90.00
#
_symmetry.space_group_name_H-M   'P 1'
#
loop_
_entity.id
_entity.type
_entity.pdbx_description
1 polymer ?
#
loop_
_entity_poly.entity_id
_entity_poly.type
_entity_poly.pdbx_seq_one_letter_code
_entity_poly.pdbx_strand_id
1 'polypeptide(L)'
;GASAGVTRQAGASATGSSAPATLGTVGLSASYEPDLFGRLSQASDAARLDAAASEALLQSARLMVQADVAQTYLQLRSAQAEQVLVQESLAAYQSTLHLTQRREQAGDVAELDVARVQSEVAATESEVLALQRQQALLTNALAVLTGEVAGSFVLPAANTDAALPVIPPGVPGTVLARRPDVSAA
;
A
#
# COMPACT_ATOMS: atom_id res chain seq x y z
N GLY A 1 10.04 40.05 -19.95
CA GLY A 1 8.66 39.94 -20.46
C GLY A 1 8.39 41.04 -21.47
N ALA A 2 7.26 40.97 -22.17
CA ALA A 2 6.82 42.03 -23.09
C ALA A 2 5.60 42.74 -22.49
N SER A 3 5.55 44.05 -22.61
CA SER A 3 4.39 44.84 -22.20
C SER A 3 4.06 45.89 -23.26
N ALA A 4 2.77 46.14 -23.44
CA ALA A 4 2.26 47.22 -24.28
C ALA A 4 1.11 47.91 -23.54
N GLY A 5 1.11 49.24 -23.55
CA GLY A 5 0.10 50.05 -22.89
C GLY A 5 -0.25 51.25 -23.73
N VAL A 6 -1.51 51.66 -23.71
CA VAL A 6 -1.95 52.89 -24.35
C VAL A 6 -2.65 53.74 -23.30
N THR A 7 -2.17 54.96 -23.09
CA THR A 7 -2.76 55.91 -22.16
C THR A 7 -3.13 57.19 -22.91
N ARG A 8 -4.34 57.70 -22.65
CA ARG A 8 -4.77 59.00 -23.15
C ARG A 8 -4.54 60.04 -22.07
N GLN A 9 -3.81 61.10 -22.40
CA GLN A 9 -3.57 62.20 -21.48
C GLN A 9 -3.94 63.52 -22.17
N ALA A 10 -4.69 64.36 -21.46
CA ALA A 10 -4.94 65.74 -21.85
C ALA A 10 -3.97 66.63 -21.05
N GLY A 11 -3.02 67.26 -21.74
CA GLY A 11 -2.06 68.19 -21.15
C GLY A 11 -2.12 69.54 -21.84
N ALA A 12 -1.96 70.63 -21.07
CA ALA A 12 -1.92 71.98 -21.63
C ALA A 12 -0.61 72.21 -22.40
N SER A 13 -0.72 72.54 -23.69
CA SER A 13 0.42 73.01 -24.49
C SER A 13 0.73 74.47 -24.18
N ALA A 14 2.00 74.88 -24.34
CA ALA A 14 2.48 76.25 -24.09
C ALA A 14 1.80 77.34 -24.95
N THR A 15 0.90 76.95 -25.86
CA THR A 15 0.09 77.82 -26.75
C THR A 15 -1.41 77.84 -26.41
N GLY A 16 -1.83 77.30 -25.25
CA GLY A 16 -3.18 77.54 -24.70
C GLY A 16 -4.31 76.65 -25.23
N SER A 17 -4.03 75.64 -26.07
CA SER A 17 -5.01 74.61 -26.43
C SER A 17 -4.70 73.27 -25.76
N SER A 18 -5.64 72.73 -24.99
CA SER A 18 -5.57 71.36 -24.45
C SER A 18 -6.17 70.39 -25.47
N ALA A 19 -5.32 69.71 -26.22
CA ALA A 19 -5.74 68.65 -27.14
C ALA A 19 -5.44 67.28 -26.52
N PRO A 20 -6.38 66.33 -26.52
CA PRO A 20 -6.12 64.99 -26.02
C PRO A 20 -5.06 64.29 -26.87
N ALA A 21 -3.98 63.83 -26.24
CA ALA A 21 -2.93 63.04 -26.88
C ALA A 21 -3.05 61.58 -26.44
N THR A 22 -2.84 60.66 -27.38
CA THR A 22 -2.77 59.22 -27.08
C THR A 22 -1.31 58.80 -27.12
N LEU A 23 -0.78 58.33 -26.00
CA LEU A 23 0.57 57.77 -25.91
C LEU A 23 0.49 56.24 -25.91
N GLY A 24 1.18 55.61 -26.85
CA GLY A 24 1.41 54.17 -26.84
C GLY A 24 2.82 53.88 -26.34
N THR A 25 2.96 52.98 -25.38
CA THR A 25 4.25 52.47 -24.91
C THR A 25 4.34 50.98 -25.24
N VAL A 26 5.47 50.57 -25.80
CA VAL A 26 5.81 49.16 -26.04
C VAL A 26 7.17 48.94 -25.43
N GLY A 27 7.27 47.95 -24.54
CA GLY A 27 8.47 47.64 -23.79
C GLY A 27 8.80 46.16 -23.82
N LEU A 28 10.10 45.87 -23.89
CA LEU A 28 10.66 44.55 -23.63
C LEU A 28 11.54 44.65 -22.39
N SER A 29 11.34 43.75 -21.45
CA SER A 29 12.16 43.61 -20.26
C SER A 29 12.91 42.28 -20.27
N ALA A 30 14.18 42.32 -19.91
CA ALA A 30 15.00 41.15 -19.63
C ALA A 30 15.70 41.38 -18.29
N SER A 31 15.71 40.36 -17.45
CA SER A 31 16.43 40.37 -16.17
C SER A 31 17.43 39.21 -16.20
N TYR A 32 18.68 39.52 -15.91
CA TYR A 32 19.75 38.54 -15.79
C TYR A 32 20.46 38.78 -14.46
N GLU A 33 20.55 37.73 -13.64
CA GLU A 33 21.23 37.80 -12.35
C GLU A 33 22.53 36.98 -12.43
N PRO A 34 23.71 37.63 -12.40
CA PRO A 34 24.98 36.92 -12.45
C PRO A 34 25.23 36.20 -11.12
N ASP A 35 25.54 34.90 -11.19
CA ASP A 35 25.73 34.06 -10.01
C ASP A 35 27.16 34.17 -9.46
N LEU A 36 27.49 35.33 -8.87
CA LEU A 36 28.85 35.64 -8.40
C LEU A 36 29.24 34.93 -7.10
N PHE A 37 28.24 34.54 -6.31
CA PHE A 37 28.41 33.91 -5.00
C PHE A 37 27.89 32.47 -4.97
N GLY A 38 27.46 31.93 -6.11
CA GLY A 38 26.99 30.55 -6.24
C GLY A 38 25.59 30.28 -5.69
N ARG A 39 24.78 31.31 -5.37
CA ARG A 39 23.42 31.15 -4.82
C ARG A 39 22.50 30.41 -5.79
N LEU A 40 22.53 30.78 -7.08
CA LEU A 40 21.65 30.14 -8.08
C LEU A 40 22.12 28.71 -8.38
N SER A 41 23.44 28.52 -8.45
CA SER A 41 24.05 27.19 -8.60
C SER A 41 23.69 26.28 -7.42
N GLN A 42 23.87 26.73 -6.18
CA GLN A 42 23.49 25.98 -4.97
C GLN A 42 21.99 25.68 -4.92
N ALA A 43 21.12 26.62 -5.31
CA ALA A 43 19.69 26.37 -5.40
C ALA A 43 19.35 25.31 -6.45
N SER A 44 20.05 25.29 -7.59
CA SER A 44 19.87 24.28 -8.62
C SER A 44 20.39 22.91 -8.19
N ASP A 45 21.51 22.85 -7.46
CA ASP A 45 22.07 21.62 -6.92
C ASP A 45 21.17 21.05 -5.82
N ALA A 46 20.65 21.90 -4.93
CA ALA A 46 19.65 21.49 -3.94
C ALA A 46 18.41 20.89 -4.61
N ALA A 47 17.85 21.55 -5.64
CA ALA A 47 16.69 21.03 -6.37
C ALA A 47 16.97 19.67 -7.06
N ARG A 48 18.21 19.44 -7.52
CA ARG A 48 18.62 18.14 -8.07
C ARG A 48 18.71 17.05 -7.00
N LEU A 49 19.27 17.39 -5.83
CA LEU A 49 19.35 16.47 -4.70
C LEU A 49 17.96 16.12 -4.15
N ASP A 50 17.05 17.08 -4.06
CA ASP A 50 15.65 16.85 -3.66
C ASP A 50 14.93 15.90 -4.63
N ALA A 51 15.17 16.05 -5.95
CA ALA A 51 14.63 15.15 -6.95
C ALA A 51 15.19 13.72 -6.81
N ALA A 52 16.49 13.58 -6.55
CA ALA A 52 17.12 12.28 -6.31
C ALA A 52 16.59 11.61 -5.03
N ALA A 53 16.43 12.37 -3.94
CA ALA A 53 15.84 11.89 -2.70
C ALA A 53 14.38 11.44 -2.90
N SER A 54 13.60 12.18 -3.67
CA SER A 54 12.19 11.81 -3.99
C SER A 54 12.10 10.50 -4.77
N GLU A 55 12.98 10.28 -5.75
CA GLU A 55 13.05 9.01 -6.49
C GLU A 55 13.44 7.85 -5.57
N ALA A 56 14.42 8.07 -4.67
CA ALA A 56 14.82 7.06 -3.70
C ALA A 56 13.67 6.70 -2.74
N LEU A 57 12.91 7.68 -2.26
CA LEU A 57 11.71 7.45 -1.44
C LEU A 57 10.64 6.65 -2.19
N LEU A 58 10.43 6.92 -3.48
CA LEU A 58 9.52 6.14 -4.33
C LEU A 58 9.93 4.67 -4.43
N GLN A 59 11.22 4.39 -4.63
CA GLN A 59 11.72 3.02 -4.69
C GLN A 59 11.60 2.31 -3.34
N SER A 60 11.82 3.02 -2.22
CA SER A 60 11.61 2.49 -0.87
C SER A 60 10.15 2.11 -0.64
N ALA A 61 9.22 3.01 -0.99
CA ALA A 61 7.78 2.76 -0.86
C ALA A 61 7.34 1.57 -1.72
N ARG A 62 7.85 1.44 -2.95
CA ARG A 62 7.57 0.28 -3.81
C ARG A 62 8.04 -1.02 -3.19
N LEU A 63 9.25 -1.05 -2.64
CA LEU A 63 9.79 -2.23 -1.96
C LEU A 63 8.94 -2.61 -0.74
N MET A 64 8.51 -1.62 0.05
CA MET A 64 7.65 -1.83 1.21
C MET A 64 6.31 -2.45 0.80
N VAL A 65 5.65 -1.90 -0.22
CA VAL A 65 4.38 -2.46 -0.74
C VAL A 65 4.59 -3.89 -1.27
N GLN A 66 5.69 -4.16 -1.97
CA GLN A 66 6.00 -5.52 -2.45
C GLN A 66 6.20 -6.51 -1.29
N ALA A 67 6.88 -6.09 -0.22
CA ALA A 67 7.07 -6.90 0.97
C ALA A 67 5.74 -7.17 1.68
N ASP A 68 4.89 -6.16 1.84
CA ASP A 68 3.57 -6.28 2.46
C ASP A 68 2.66 -7.22 1.66
N VAL A 69 2.66 -7.12 0.32
CA VAL A 69 1.93 -8.06 -0.55
C VAL A 69 2.41 -9.49 -0.34
N ALA A 70 3.73 -9.72 -0.34
CA ALA A 70 4.30 -11.05 -0.18
C ALA A 70 3.95 -11.66 1.20
N GLN A 71 4.09 -10.87 2.27
CA GLN A 71 3.76 -11.30 3.63
C GLN A 71 2.27 -11.61 3.78
N THR A 72 1.40 -10.72 3.31
CA THR A 72 -0.06 -10.90 3.39
C THR A 72 -0.51 -12.11 2.58
N TYR A 73 0.09 -12.34 1.41
CA TYR A 73 -0.18 -13.52 0.59
C TYR A 73 0.20 -14.81 1.31
N LEU A 74 1.40 -14.88 1.92
CA LEU A 74 1.84 -16.06 2.65
C LEU A 74 0.98 -16.32 3.89
N GLN A 75 0.56 -15.28 4.61
CA GLN A 75 -0.37 -15.39 5.74
C GLN A 75 -1.75 -15.91 5.30
N LEU A 76 -2.24 -15.48 4.13
CA LEU A 76 -3.49 -15.99 3.59
C LEU A 76 -3.37 -17.48 3.24
N ARG A 77 -2.26 -17.89 2.60
CA ARG A 77 -2.01 -19.30 2.28
C ARG A 77 -1.87 -20.17 3.53
N SER A 78 -1.21 -19.68 4.58
CA SER A 78 -1.11 -20.42 5.85
C SER A 78 -2.47 -20.59 6.51
N ALA A 79 -3.29 -19.52 6.57
CA ALA A 79 -4.63 -19.59 7.14
C ALA A 79 -5.57 -20.52 6.35
N GLN A 80 -5.41 -20.58 5.02
CA GLN A 80 -6.12 -21.54 4.17
C GLN A 80 -5.72 -22.99 4.47
N ALA A 81 -4.42 -23.27 4.61
CA ALA A 81 -3.93 -24.60 4.95
C ALA A 81 -4.38 -25.03 6.37
N GLU A 82 -4.34 -24.11 7.32
CA GLU A 82 -4.82 -24.33 8.69
C GLU A 82 -6.32 -24.64 8.71
N GLN A 83 -7.14 -23.91 7.95
CA GLN A 83 -8.57 -24.19 7.86
C GLN A 83 -8.85 -25.62 7.34
N VAL A 84 -8.08 -26.12 6.37
CA VAL A 84 -8.24 -27.49 5.87
C VAL A 84 -8.04 -28.50 7.00
N LEU A 85 -6.97 -28.36 7.80
CA LEU A 85 -6.68 -29.24 8.92
C LEU A 85 -7.74 -29.18 10.02
N VAL A 86 -8.22 -27.97 10.34
CA VAL A 86 -9.29 -27.79 11.35
C VAL A 86 -10.62 -28.36 10.85
N GLN A 87 -10.92 -28.27 9.55
CA GLN A 87 -12.11 -28.89 8.96
C GLN A 87 -12.05 -30.42 9.00
N GLU A 88 -10.88 -31.02 8.75
CA GLU A 88 -10.69 -32.47 8.91
C GLU A 88 -10.88 -32.90 10.38
N SER A 89 -10.38 -32.11 11.32
CA SER A 89 -10.56 -32.33 12.76
C SER A 89 -12.02 -32.23 13.17
N LEU A 90 -12.75 -31.24 12.66
CA LEU A 90 -14.18 -31.07 12.88
C LEU A 90 -14.96 -32.30 12.38
N ALA A 91 -14.67 -32.80 11.18
CA ALA A 91 -15.31 -33.99 10.64
C ALA A 91 -15.06 -35.24 11.51
N ALA A 92 -13.85 -35.37 12.07
CA ALA A 92 -13.50 -36.44 13.00
C ALA A 92 -14.28 -36.33 14.33
N TYR A 93 -14.41 -35.13 14.90
CA TYR A 93 -15.21 -34.91 16.11
C TYR A 93 -16.70 -35.12 15.88
N GLN A 94 -17.24 -34.71 14.73
CA GLN A 94 -18.63 -34.97 14.36
C GLN A 94 -18.90 -36.48 14.23
N SER A 95 -17.96 -37.24 13.65
CA SER A 95 -18.06 -38.70 13.57
C SER A 95 -18.00 -39.35 14.95
N THR A 96 -17.15 -38.83 15.84
CA THR A 96 -17.02 -39.28 17.23
C THR A 96 -18.30 -38.99 18.01
N LEU A 97 -18.87 -37.79 17.86
CA LEU A 97 -20.13 -37.40 18.48
C LEU A 97 -21.25 -38.37 18.09
N HIS A 98 -21.36 -38.67 16.80
CA HIS A 98 -22.36 -39.58 16.29
C HIS A 98 -22.21 -41.01 16.84
N LEU A 99 -20.97 -41.48 17.06
CA LEU A 99 -20.71 -42.76 17.70
C LEU A 99 -21.09 -42.74 19.18
N THR A 100 -20.69 -41.70 19.92
CA THR A 100 -20.96 -41.56 21.36
C THR A 100 -22.46 -41.45 21.63
N GLN A 101 -23.21 -40.72 20.80
CA GLN A 101 -24.67 -40.64 20.89
C GLN A 101 -25.33 -42.00 20.72
N ARG A 102 -24.86 -42.83 19.78
CA ARG A 102 -25.40 -44.19 19.60
C ARG A 102 -25.11 -45.10 20.78
N ARG A 103 -23.93 -44.97 21.40
CA ARG A 103 -23.55 -45.72 22.61
C ARG A 103 -24.36 -45.27 23.82
N GLU A 104 -24.63 -43.97 23.96
CA GLU A 104 -25.46 -43.44 25.05
C GLU A 104 -26.88 -43.99 24.94
N GLN A 105 -27.47 -43.97 23.74
CA GLN A 105 -28.80 -44.54 23.48
C GLN A 105 -28.87 -46.06 23.75
N ALA A 106 -27.75 -46.77 23.63
CA ALA A 106 -27.63 -48.18 23.97
C ALA A 106 -27.38 -48.42 25.48
N GLY A 107 -27.12 -47.37 26.26
CA GLY A 107 -26.79 -47.43 27.69
C GLY A 107 -25.32 -47.71 28.00
N ASP A 108 -24.43 -47.63 27.01
CA ASP A 108 -23.01 -48.00 27.14
C ASP A 108 -22.11 -46.87 27.68
N VAL A 109 -22.56 -45.60 27.60
CA VAL A 109 -21.82 -44.41 28.04
C VAL A 109 -22.76 -43.39 28.69
N ALA A 110 -22.22 -42.42 29.43
CA ALA A 110 -23.02 -41.42 30.11
C ALA A 110 -23.37 -40.22 29.20
N GLU A 111 -24.46 -39.53 29.50
CA GLU A 111 -24.84 -38.27 28.82
C GLU A 111 -23.73 -37.20 28.91
N LEU A 112 -22.96 -37.20 30.00
CA LEU A 112 -21.79 -36.32 30.16
C LEU A 112 -20.74 -36.53 29.06
N ASP A 113 -20.54 -37.77 28.59
CA ASP A 113 -19.59 -38.07 27.51
C ASP A 113 -20.07 -37.46 26.19
N VAL A 114 -21.38 -37.50 25.92
CA VAL A 114 -21.99 -36.85 24.76
C VAL A 114 -21.79 -35.34 24.86
N ALA A 115 -22.13 -34.73 26.00
CA ALA A 115 -22.00 -33.29 26.21
C ALA A 115 -20.55 -32.80 26.05
N ARG A 116 -19.57 -33.60 26.48
CA ARG A 116 -18.15 -33.31 26.29
C ARG A 116 -17.77 -33.28 24.81
N VAL A 117 -18.15 -34.30 24.03
CA VAL A 117 -17.83 -34.33 22.60
C VAL A 117 -18.58 -33.25 21.83
N GLN A 118 -19.82 -32.93 22.21
CA GLN A 118 -20.56 -31.78 21.64
C GLN A 118 -19.83 -30.46 21.88
N SER A 119 -19.24 -30.29 23.06
CA SER A 119 -18.47 -29.10 23.40
C SER A 119 -17.22 -28.97 22.52
N GLU A 120 -16.52 -30.09 22.25
CA GLU A 120 -15.38 -30.12 21.32
C GLU A 120 -15.80 -29.76 19.89
N VAL A 121 -16.90 -30.35 19.38
CA VAL A 121 -17.44 -30.00 18.05
C VAL A 121 -17.73 -28.50 17.94
N ALA A 122 -18.44 -27.93 18.93
CA ALA A 122 -18.78 -26.51 18.93
C ALA A 122 -17.55 -25.60 19.03
N ALA A 123 -16.53 -26.01 19.79
CA ALA A 123 -15.26 -25.29 19.87
C ALA A 123 -14.52 -25.29 18.52
N THR A 124 -14.42 -26.46 17.87
CA THR A 124 -13.77 -26.58 16.55
C THR A 124 -14.56 -25.85 15.46
N GLU A 125 -15.89 -25.86 15.48
CA GLU A 125 -16.72 -25.06 14.56
C GLU A 125 -16.44 -23.56 14.70
N SER A 126 -16.28 -23.09 15.94
CA SER A 126 -15.93 -21.70 16.23
C SER A 126 -14.56 -21.32 15.67
N GLU A 127 -13.60 -22.24 15.71
CA GLU A 127 -12.26 -22.08 15.14
C GLU A 127 -12.29 -21.99 13.61
N VAL A 128 -13.06 -22.85 12.94
CA VAL A 128 -13.28 -22.77 11.47
C VAL A 128 -13.82 -21.39 11.09
N LEU A 129 -14.82 -20.89 11.81
CA LEU A 129 -15.39 -19.56 11.54
C LEU A 129 -14.40 -18.43 11.80
N ALA A 130 -13.52 -18.57 12.79
CA ALA A 130 -12.46 -17.59 13.05
C ALA A 130 -11.45 -17.53 11.89
N LEU A 131 -11.02 -18.69 11.39
CA LEU A 131 -10.11 -18.78 10.24
C LEU A 131 -10.75 -18.22 8.96
N GLN A 132 -12.03 -18.47 8.72
CA GLN A 132 -12.76 -17.87 7.59
C GLN A 132 -12.79 -16.33 7.67
N ARG A 133 -13.03 -15.76 8.86
CA ARG A 133 -12.97 -14.31 9.05
C ARG A 133 -11.55 -13.77 8.80
N GLN A 134 -10.53 -14.46 9.30
CA GLN A 134 -9.13 -14.07 9.08
C GLN A 134 -8.76 -14.09 7.60
N GLN A 135 -9.17 -15.11 6.86
CA GLN A 135 -8.95 -15.19 5.41
C GLN A 135 -9.65 -14.04 4.67
N ALA A 136 -10.88 -13.69 5.06
CA ALA A 136 -11.58 -12.55 4.47
C ALA A 136 -10.84 -11.22 4.72
N LEU A 137 -10.32 -11.00 5.93
CA LEU A 137 -9.52 -9.81 6.25
C LEU A 137 -8.23 -9.75 5.43
N LEU A 138 -7.50 -10.86 5.32
CA LEU A 138 -6.26 -10.93 4.53
C LEU A 138 -6.52 -10.76 3.03
N THR A 139 -7.64 -11.29 2.52
CA THR A 139 -8.07 -11.12 1.13
C THR A 139 -8.37 -9.64 0.83
N ASN A 140 -9.07 -8.96 1.75
CA ASN A 140 -9.33 -7.53 1.62
C ASN A 140 -8.05 -6.69 1.70
N ALA A 141 -7.11 -7.06 2.58
CA ALA A 141 -5.81 -6.38 2.67
C ALA A 141 -5.02 -6.52 1.35
N LEU A 142 -5.01 -7.70 0.73
CA LEU A 142 -4.40 -7.91 -0.59
C LEU A 142 -5.07 -7.08 -1.68
N ALA A 143 -6.40 -6.96 -1.67
CA ALA A 143 -7.13 -6.10 -2.62
C ALA A 143 -6.62 -4.65 -2.53
N VAL A 144 -6.53 -4.10 -1.32
CA VAL A 144 -6.05 -2.72 -1.10
C VAL A 144 -4.60 -2.56 -1.56
N LEU A 145 -3.71 -3.51 -1.22
CA LEU A 145 -2.30 -3.45 -1.62
C LEU A 145 -2.08 -3.57 -3.13
N THR A 146 -3.01 -4.22 -3.84
CA THR A 146 -2.97 -4.37 -5.31
C THR A 146 -3.75 -3.28 -6.05
N GLY A 147 -4.38 -2.34 -5.32
CA GLY A 147 -5.16 -1.25 -5.89
C GLY A 147 -6.58 -1.64 -6.33
N GLU A 148 -7.06 -2.81 -5.91
CA GLU A 148 -8.43 -3.27 -6.15
C GLU A 148 -9.38 -2.91 -4.98
N VAL A 149 -10.67 -2.91 -5.28
CA VAL A 149 -11.71 -2.67 -4.26
C VAL A 149 -11.92 -3.93 -3.42
N ALA A 150 -11.94 -3.76 -2.09
CA ALA A 150 -12.24 -4.85 -1.16
C ALA A 150 -13.63 -5.45 -1.45
N GLY A 151 -13.70 -6.78 -1.51
CA GLY A 151 -14.95 -7.54 -1.76
C GLY A 151 -15.13 -8.10 -3.17
N SER A 152 -14.47 -7.55 -4.20
CA SER A 152 -14.47 -8.13 -5.57
C SER A 152 -13.22 -8.93 -5.90
N PHE A 153 -12.16 -8.76 -5.12
CA PHE A 153 -10.90 -9.47 -5.29
C PHE A 153 -11.06 -10.95 -4.95
N VAL A 154 -10.68 -11.82 -5.89
CA VAL A 154 -10.70 -13.27 -5.70
C VAL A 154 -9.31 -13.81 -6.01
N LEU A 155 -8.70 -14.45 -5.02
CA LEU A 155 -7.44 -15.14 -5.22
C LEU A 155 -7.70 -16.58 -5.67
N PRO A 156 -7.17 -17.02 -6.82
CA PRO A 156 -7.28 -18.40 -7.25
C PRO A 156 -6.68 -19.37 -6.22
N ALA A 157 -7.22 -20.59 -6.19
CA ALA A 157 -6.59 -21.69 -5.45
C ALA A 157 -5.15 -21.87 -5.93
N ALA A 158 -4.19 -21.94 -5.00
CA ALA A 158 -2.81 -22.27 -5.34
C ALA A 158 -2.61 -23.79 -5.30
N ASN A 159 -1.70 -24.25 -6.16
CA ASN A 159 -1.10 -25.56 -6.01
C ASN A 159 -0.15 -25.53 -4.81
N THR A 160 -0.22 -26.56 -3.96
CA THR A 160 0.54 -26.67 -2.69
C THR A 160 2.07 -26.68 -2.87
N ASP A 161 2.57 -26.84 -4.11
CA ASP A 161 3.99 -27.00 -4.47
C ASP A 161 4.76 -25.68 -4.71
N ALA A 162 4.28 -24.54 -4.22
CA ALA A 162 5.00 -23.28 -4.40
C ALA A 162 6.33 -23.28 -3.60
N ALA A 163 7.43 -23.60 -4.28
CA ALA A 163 8.77 -23.56 -3.69
C ALA A 163 9.09 -22.15 -3.18
N LEU A 164 9.53 -22.06 -1.92
CA LEU A 164 9.99 -20.81 -1.34
C LEU A 164 11.25 -20.33 -2.08
N PRO A 165 11.35 -19.03 -2.43
CA PRO A 165 12.53 -18.51 -3.09
C PRO A 165 13.75 -18.58 -2.17
N VAL A 166 14.88 -19.04 -2.69
CA VAL A 166 16.16 -19.04 -1.98
C VAL A 166 16.66 -17.60 -1.89
N ILE A 167 16.77 -17.06 -0.67
CA ILE A 167 17.31 -15.72 -0.44
C ILE A 167 18.85 -15.82 -0.43
N PRO A 168 19.56 -15.19 -1.39
CA PRO A 168 21.02 -15.24 -1.40
C PRO A 168 21.59 -14.47 -0.20
N PRO A 169 22.65 -14.97 0.46
CA PRO A 169 23.31 -14.22 1.52
C PRO A 169 23.96 -12.95 0.96
N GLY A 170 23.55 -11.78 1.45
CA GLY A 170 24.10 -10.48 1.03
C GLY A 170 25.19 -9.99 1.98
N VAL A 171 26.25 -9.38 1.43
CA VAL A 171 27.31 -8.69 2.20
C VAL A 171 26.80 -7.29 2.60
N PRO A 172 26.97 -6.82 3.86
CA PRO A 172 26.27 -5.64 4.40
C PRO A 172 26.38 -4.36 3.55
N GLY A 173 27.53 -4.08 2.93
CA GLY A 173 27.72 -2.90 2.08
C GLY A 173 26.87 -2.88 0.81
N THR A 174 26.62 -4.05 0.21
CA THR A 174 25.72 -4.17 -0.96
C THR A 174 24.25 -4.11 -0.58
N VAL A 175 23.91 -4.42 0.68
CA VAL A 175 22.56 -4.27 1.23
C VAL A 175 22.24 -2.80 1.48
N LEU A 176 23.19 -2.01 1.99
CA LEU A 176 23.04 -0.56 2.16
C LEU A 176 22.87 0.18 0.82
N ALA A 177 23.64 -0.18 -0.21
CA ALA A 177 23.49 0.41 -1.55
C ALA A 177 22.18 0.02 -2.26
N ARG A 178 21.52 -1.07 -1.84
CA ARG A 178 20.21 -1.50 -2.35
C ARG A 178 19.04 -0.91 -1.57
N ARG A 179 19.31 -0.25 -0.44
CA ARG A 179 18.33 0.35 0.47
C ARG A 179 18.06 1.79 0.01
N PRO A 180 16.93 2.04 -0.67
CA PRO A 180 16.67 3.37 -1.21
C PRO A 180 16.48 4.41 -0.10
N ASP A 181 16.05 3.97 1.09
CA ASP A 181 15.96 4.78 2.31
C ASP A 181 17.31 5.31 2.79
N VAL A 182 18.40 4.59 2.54
CA VAL A 182 19.77 5.04 2.89
C VAL A 182 20.32 6.01 1.84
N SER A 183 19.91 5.89 0.57
CA SER A 183 20.31 6.84 -0.49
C SER A 183 19.58 8.18 -0.45
N ALA A 184 18.48 8.27 0.30
CA ALA A 184 17.68 9.49 0.44
C ALA A 184 18.17 10.42 1.57
N ALA A 185 19.06 9.94 2.45
CA ALA A 185 19.60 10.64 3.62
C ALA A 185 20.99 11.23 3.32
#